data_AF-A0A521WJC5-F1
#
_entry.id   AF-A0A521WJC5-F1
#
_cell.length_a   1.000
_cell.length_b   1.000
_cell.length_c   1.000
_cell.angle_alpha   90.00
_cell.angle_beta   90.00
_cell.angle_gamma   90.00
#
_symmetry.space_group_name_H-M   'P 1'
#
loop_
_entity.id
_entity.type
_entity.pdbx_description
1 polymer ?
#
loop_
_entity_poly.entity_id
_entity_poly.type
_entity_poly.pdbx_seq_one_letter_code
_entity_poly.pdbx_strand_id
1 'polypeptide(L)'
;MAQQSETASRNGALPPLIDSRRPEISALSRQHGVRRLAVFGSVLRDDFDPVRSDLDVVVEFGPPCRESAARQYFDFKDGLERLFGRPVDLVELQAMPDTRLKRIIERTLVPVYEQAA
;
A
#
# COMPACT_ATOMS: atom_id res chain seq x y z
N MET A 1 -11.78 7.39 34.83
CA MET A 1 -12.97 7.89 34.11
C MET A 1 -12.52 8.53 32.82
N ALA A 2 -13.14 8.09 31.73
CA ALA A 2 -12.95 8.40 30.31
C ALA A 2 -11.90 9.46 29.95
N GLN A 3 -10.81 9.01 29.34
CA GLN A 3 -10.00 9.84 28.45
C GLN A 3 -10.18 9.31 27.03
N GLN A 4 -10.47 10.27 26.14
CA GLN A 4 -10.21 10.25 24.70
C GLN A 4 -11.19 9.47 23.82
N SER A 5 -12.05 10.24 23.16
CA SER A 5 -12.38 10.01 21.76
C SER A 5 -12.64 11.39 21.15
N GLU A 6 -11.55 12.14 21.00
CA GLU A 6 -11.52 13.33 20.15
C GLU A 6 -11.72 12.86 18.71
N THR A 7 -12.86 13.25 18.16
CA THR A 7 -13.22 13.13 16.75
C THR A 7 -12.25 13.94 15.92
N ALA A 8 -11.11 13.34 15.55
CA ALA A 8 -10.20 13.87 14.56
C ALA A 8 -10.77 13.62 13.16
N SER A 9 -11.50 14.62 12.65
CA SER A 9 -11.51 15.06 11.25
C SER A 9 -10.77 14.14 10.25
N ARG A 10 -11.43 13.09 9.75
CA ARG A 10 -10.84 12.17 8.74
C ARG A 10 -10.93 12.78 7.34
N ASN A 11 -9.97 13.66 7.03
CA ASN A 11 -9.67 14.07 5.66
C ASN A 11 -8.21 13.71 5.38
N GLY A 12 -7.96 12.62 4.64
CA GLY A 12 -6.66 12.33 3.99
C GLY A 12 -5.47 11.87 4.85
N ALA A 13 -5.64 11.51 6.12
CA ALA A 13 -4.53 11.01 6.95
C ALA A 13 -4.25 9.52 6.69
N LEU A 14 -2.97 9.19 6.44
CA LEU A 14 -2.53 7.80 6.33
C LEU A 14 -2.71 7.06 7.68
N PRO A 15 -3.06 5.76 7.67
CA PRO A 15 -3.10 4.97 8.89
C PRO A 15 -1.75 4.99 9.63
N PRO A 16 -1.71 5.07 10.97
CA PRO A 16 -0.45 5.14 11.73
C PRO A 16 0.54 3.99 11.43
N LEU A 17 0.03 2.80 11.13
CA LEU A 17 0.82 1.63 10.71
C LEU A 17 1.65 1.91 9.45
N ILE A 18 1.10 2.68 8.52
CA ILE A 18 1.74 3.03 7.25
C ILE A 18 2.60 4.27 7.45
N ASP A 19 2.06 5.30 8.12
CA ASP A 19 2.74 6.59 8.27
C ASP A 19 4.08 6.45 9.03
N SER A 20 4.11 5.62 10.08
CA SER A 20 5.31 5.34 10.87
C SER A 20 6.43 4.61 10.10
N ARG A 21 6.12 3.99 8.96
CA ARG A 21 7.06 3.17 8.16
C ARG A 21 7.33 3.73 6.78
N ARG A 22 6.91 4.98 6.53
CA ARG A 22 7.13 5.65 5.24
C ARG A 22 8.59 5.66 4.78
N PRO A 23 9.60 5.86 5.66
CA PRO A 23 11.00 5.80 5.24
C PRO A 23 11.38 4.42 4.68
N GLU A 24 11.00 3.35 5.36
CA GLU A 24 11.30 1.97 4.97
C GLU A 24 10.55 1.57 3.69
N ILE A 25 9.27 1.96 3.58
CA ILE A 25 8.48 1.79 2.37
C ILE A 25 9.15 2.51 1.20
N SER A 26 9.57 3.77 1.38
CA SER A 26 10.24 4.52 0.33
C SER A 26 11.56 3.90 -0.09
N ALA A 27 12.34 3.35 0.84
CA ALA A 27 13.60 2.69 0.53
C ALA A 27 13.36 1.40 -0.26
N LEU A 28 12.42 0.57 0.19
CA LEU A 28 12.04 -0.67 -0.48
C LEU A 28 11.47 -0.38 -1.89
N SER A 29 10.56 0.59 -2.02
CA SER A 29 10.00 1.00 -3.30
C SER A 29 11.07 1.42 -4.30
N ARG A 30 12.08 2.21 -3.88
CA ARG A 30 13.20 2.60 -4.75
C ARG A 30 14.06 1.41 -5.16
N GLN A 31 14.37 0.51 -4.22
CA GLN A 31 15.16 -0.69 -4.49
C GLN A 31 14.51 -1.59 -5.54
N HIS A 32 13.18 -1.71 -5.52
CA HIS A 32 12.41 -2.55 -6.44
C HIS A 32 11.87 -1.79 -7.64
N GLY A 33 12.31 -0.55 -7.91
CA GLY A 33 11.89 0.22 -9.09
C GLY A 33 10.38 0.53 -9.13
N VAL A 34 9.74 0.67 -7.97
CA VAL A 34 8.34 1.08 -7.85
C VAL A 34 8.22 2.57 -8.18
N ARG A 35 7.28 2.92 -9.07
CA ARG A 35 6.92 4.31 -9.38
C ARG A 35 5.90 4.85 -8.41
N ARG A 36 4.88 4.05 -8.08
CA ARG A 36 3.82 4.44 -7.14
C ARG A 36 3.41 3.30 -6.24
N LEU A 37 3.11 3.65 -4.99
CA LEU A 37 2.52 2.76 -4.00
C LEU A 37 1.37 3.48 -3.32
N ALA A 38 0.24 2.82 -3.21
CA ALA A 38 -0.94 3.33 -2.53
C ALA A 38 -1.62 2.21 -1.75
N VAL A 39 -2.32 2.57 -0.68
CA VAL A 39 -3.14 1.64 0.09
C VAL A 39 -4.61 1.84 -0.23
N PHE A 40 -5.39 0.77 -0.14
CA PHE A 40 -6.84 0.80 -0.34
C PHE A 40 -7.53 -0.17 0.62
N GLY A 41 -8.84 -0.34 0.49
CA GLY A 41 -9.54 -1.42 1.16
C GLY A 41 -9.62 -1.26 2.69
N SER A 42 -9.43 -2.37 3.39
CA SER A 42 -9.76 -2.48 4.82
C SER A 42 -8.88 -1.61 5.72
N VAL A 43 -7.61 -1.38 5.36
CA VAL A 43 -6.66 -0.57 6.15
C VAL A 43 -7.08 0.89 6.31
N LEU A 44 -7.98 1.38 5.45
CA LEU A 44 -8.50 2.75 5.51
C LEU A 44 -9.78 2.88 6.35
N ARG A 45 -10.38 1.75 6.75
CA ARG A 45 -11.64 1.71 7.49
C ARG A 45 -11.41 1.66 9.00
N ASP A 46 -12.43 2.04 9.77
CA ASP A 46 -12.40 2.03 11.24
C ASP A 46 -12.38 0.63 11.85
N ASP A 47 -12.81 -0.39 11.09
CA ASP A 47 -12.90 -1.79 11.50
C ASP A 47 -11.66 -2.63 11.13
N PHE A 48 -10.56 -1.98 10.73
CA PHE A 48 -9.30 -2.67 10.45
C PHE A 48 -8.78 -3.38 11.70
N ASP A 49 -8.67 -4.71 11.62
CA ASP A 49 -8.07 -5.51 12.69
C ASP A 49 -6.54 -5.52 12.50
N PRO A 50 -5.77 -4.85 13.37
CA PRO A 50 -4.33 -4.77 13.22
C PRO A 50 -3.63 -6.12 13.44
N VAL A 51 -4.30 -7.15 13.92
CA VAL A 51 -3.73 -8.49 14.15
C VAL A 51 -4.12 -9.47 13.04
N ARG A 52 -5.30 -9.33 12.45
CA ARG A 52 -5.86 -10.34 11.53
C ARG A 52 -6.04 -9.88 10.10
N SER A 53 -6.14 -8.57 9.85
CA SER A 53 -6.38 -8.06 8.50
C SER A 53 -5.11 -8.00 7.68
N ASP A 54 -5.21 -8.50 6.45
CA ASP A 54 -4.19 -8.34 5.42
C ASP A 54 -4.08 -6.87 5.01
N LEU A 55 -2.93 -6.50 4.46
CA LEU A 55 -2.71 -5.15 3.96
C LEU A 55 -2.92 -5.08 2.44
N ASP A 56 -3.98 -4.42 2.02
CA ASP A 56 -4.32 -4.21 0.60
C ASP A 56 -3.49 -3.05 0.02
N VAL A 57 -2.60 -3.35 -0.92
CA VAL A 57 -1.65 -2.38 -1.51
C VAL A 57 -1.70 -2.41 -3.02
N VAL A 58 -1.84 -1.24 -3.65
CA VAL A 58 -1.63 -1.06 -5.08
C VAL A 58 -0.20 -0.64 -5.35
N VAL A 59 0.39 -1.26 -6.37
CA VAL A 59 1.71 -0.93 -6.88
C VAL A 59 1.66 -0.58 -8.37
N GLU A 60 2.47 0.40 -8.76
CA GLU A 60 2.82 0.69 -10.14
C GLU A 60 4.34 0.56 -10.27
N PHE A 61 4.82 -0.44 -11.01
CA PHE A 61 6.25 -0.60 -11.27
C PHE A 61 6.71 0.25 -12.45
N GLY A 62 7.98 0.67 -12.42
CA GLY A 62 8.66 1.18 -13.59
C GLY A 62 9.13 0.05 -14.52
N PRO A 63 9.85 0.38 -15.60
CA PRO A 63 10.49 -0.62 -16.43
C PRO A 63 11.34 -1.58 -15.58
N PRO A 64 11.31 -2.89 -15.86
CA PRO A 64 11.98 -3.88 -15.04
C PRO A 64 13.47 -3.57 -14.92
N CYS A 65 13.91 -3.34 -13.68
CA CYS A 65 15.31 -3.05 -13.39
C CYS A 65 16.06 -4.38 -13.30
N ARG A 66 16.56 -4.87 -14.44
CA ARG A 66 17.49 -6.01 -14.57
C ARG A 66 16.95 -7.41 -14.27
N GLU A 67 15.82 -7.55 -13.58
CA GLU A 67 15.17 -8.84 -13.32
C GLU A 67 13.83 -9.00 -14.07
N SER A 68 13.27 -10.22 -14.10
CA SER A 68 11.93 -10.45 -14.65
C SER A 68 10.85 -9.73 -13.84
N ALA A 69 9.79 -9.24 -14.49
CA ALA A 69 8.68 -8.54 -13.82
C ALA A 69 8.04 -9.38 -12.70
N ALA A 70 7.92 -10.70 -12.89
CA ALA A 70 7.39 -11.60 -11.87
C ALA A 70 8.27 -11.62 -10.61
N ARG A 71 9.60 -11.69 -10.77
CA ARG A 71 10.51 -11.71 -9.62
C ARG A 71 10.53 -10.38 -8.88
N GLN A 72 10.53 -9.26 -9.62
CA GLN A 72 10.39 -7.93 -9.05
C GLN A 72 9.12 -7.81 -8.19
N TYR A 73 8.00 -8.34 -8.70
CA TYR A 73 6.73 -8.36 -7.99
C TYR A 73 6.79 -9.19 -6.70
N PHE A 74 7.23 -10.45 -6.77
CA PHE A 74 7.26 -11.34 -5.61
C PHE A 74 8.26 -10.88 -4.55
N ASP A 75 9.46 -10.44 -4.96
CA ASP A 75 10.47 -9.96 -4.01
C ASP A 75 9.99 -8.67 -3.32
N PHE A 76 9.28 -7.79 -4.04
CA PHE A 76 8.69 -6.59 -3.43
C PHE A 76 7.55 -6.93 -2.46
N LYS A 77 6.65 -7.86 -2.85
CA LYS A 77 5.59 -8.37 -1.97
C LYS A 77 6.17 -8.95 -0.68
N ASP A 78 7.14 -9.86 -0.79
CA ASP A 78 7.80 -10.48 0.36
C ASP A 78 8.49 -9.44 1.24
N GLY A 79 9.09 -8.41 0.63
CA GLY A 79 9.68 -7.27 1.34
C GLY A 79 8.65 -6.49 2.16
N LEU A 80 7.47 -6.22 1.59
CA LEU A 80 6.37 -5.57 2.31
C LEU A 80 5.83 -6.46 3.43
N GLU A 81 5.64 -7.76 3.20
CA GLU A 81 5.16 -8.69 4.23
C GLU A 81 6.13 -8.77 5.42
N ARG A 82 7.44 -8.80 5.14
CA ARG A 82 8.48 -8.75 6.18
C ARG A 82 8.49 -7.42 6.92
N LEU A 83 8.35 -6.31 6.19
CA LEU A 83 8.26 -4.99 6.79
C LEU A 83 7.05 -4.93 7.73
N PHE A 84 5.88 -5.37 7.27
CA PHE A 84 4.61 -5.30 8.01
C PHE A 84 4.35 -6.41 9.02
N GLY A 85 5.13 -7.49 8.98
CA GLY A 85 4.96 -8.67 9.83
C GLY A 85 3.59 -9.33 9.63
N ARG A 86 2.98 -9.18 8.46
CA ARG A 86 1.63 -9.64 8.12
C ARG A 86 1.51 -9.89 6.61
N PRO A 87 0.49 -10.64 6.16
CA PRO A 87 0.25 -10.81 4.74
C PRO A 87 -0.12 -9.49 4.05
N VAL A 88 0.32 -9.35 2.81
CA VAL A 88 0.09 -8.16 1.97
C VAL A 88 -0.56 -8.64 0.68
N ASP A 89 -1.75 -8.13 0.38
CA ASP A 89 -2.36 -8.31 -0.93
C ASP A 89 -1.86 -7.21 -1.86
N LEU A 90 -0.85 -7.56 -2.66
CA LEU A 90 -0.26 -6.66 -3.64
C LEU A 90 -1.08 -6.72 -4.92
N VAL A 91 -1.46 -5.56 -5.47
CA VAL A 91 -2.27 -5.49 -6.70
C VAL A 91 -1.62 -4.53 -7.68
N GLU A 92 -1.37 -5.01 -8.89
CA GLU A 92 -0.92 -4.16 -10.00
C GLU A 92 -2.13 -3.70 -10.83
N LEU A 93 -2.57 -2.45 -10.61
CA LEU A 93 -3.77 -1.92 -11.29
C LEU A 93 -3.64 -1.88 -12.82
N GLN A 94 -2.41 -1.76 -13.34
CA GLN A 94 -2.17 -1.77 -14.79
C GLN A 94 -2.48 -3.14 -15.41
N ALA A 95 -2.28 -4.24 -14.66
CA ALA A 95 -2.60 -5.59 -15.10
C ALA A 95 -4.10 -5.93 -14.95
N MET A 96 -4.85 -5.14 -14.17
CA MET A 96 -6.29 -5.37 -13.98
C MET A 96 -7.12 -4.89 -15.19
N PRO A 97 -8.10 -5.69 -15.65
CA PRO A 97 -9.07 -5.25 -16.66
C PRO A 97 -9.93 -4.10 -16.14
N ASP A 98 -10.46 -3.28 -17.05
CA ASP A 98 -11.35 -2.16 -16.72
C ASP A 98 -12.71 -2.64 -16.20
N THR A 99 -12.72 -2.97 -14.91
CA THR A 99 -13.86 -3.49 -14.17
C THR A 99 -14.36 -2.48 -13.15
N ARG A 100 -15.59 -2.69 -12.66
CA ARG A 100 -16.14 -1.88 -11.57
C ARG A 100 -15.22 -1.88 -10.33
N LEU A 101 -14.59 -3.00 -10.03
CA LEU A 101 -13.65 -3.12 -8.91
C LEU A 101 -12.43 -2.21 -9.10
N LYS A 102 -11.78 -2.27 -10.27
CA LYS A 102 -10.62 -1.40 -10.60
C LYS A 102 -10.95 0.08 -10.37
N ARG A 103 -12.08 0.56 -10.90
CA ARG A 103 -12.52 1.95 -10.75
C ARG A 103 -12.84 2.34 -9.31
N ILE A 104 -13.32 1.39 -8.51
CA ILE A 104 -13.55 1.63 -7.07
C ILE A 104 -12.21 1.80 -6.37
N ILE A 105 -11.27 0.88 -6.61
CA ILE A 105 -9.92 0.96 -6.05
C ILE A 105 -9.31 2.30 -6.42
N GLU A 106 -9.23 2.64 -7.71
CA GLU A 106 -8.66 3.90 -8.22
C GLU A 106 -9.21 5.17 -7.52
N ARG A 107 -10.48 5.16 -7.10
CA ARG A 107 -11.12 6.29 -6.43
C ARG A 107 -10.90 6.33 -4.92
N THR A 108 -10.54 5.21 -4.30
CA THR A 108 -10.36 5.09 -2.85
C THR A 108 -8.91 4.95 -2.43
N LEU A 109 -7.97 4.94 -3.39
CA LEU A 109 -6.53 4.89 -3.10
C LEU A 109 -6.09 6.08 -2.27
N VAL A 110 -5.28 5.78 -1.25
CA VAL A 110 -4.50 6.79 -0.55
C VAL A 110 -3.02 6.58 -0.89
N PRO A 111 -2.39 7.53 -1.59
CA PRO A 111 -0.98 7.44 -1.96
C PRO A 111 -0.07 7.36 -0.73
N VAL A 112 0.92 6.46 -0.78
CA VAL A 112 1.93 6.28 0.26
C VAL A 112 3.31 6.69 -0.24
N TYR A 113 3.62 6.32 -1.48
CA TYR A 113 4.89 6.61 -2.13
C TYR A 113 4.65 6.96 -3.60
N GLU A 114 5.34 7.98 -4.08
CA GLU A 114 5.42 8.33 -5.49
C GLU A 114 6.85 8.76 -5.80
N GLN A 115 7.44 8.15 -6.83
CA GLN A 115 8.74 8.56 -7.34
C GLN A 115 8.55 9.83 -8.17
N ALA A 116 9.17 10.92 -7.74
CA ALA A 116 9.26 12.13 -8.56
C ALA A 116 9.99 11.79 -9.87
N ALA A 117 9.39 12.16 -10.99
CA ALA A 117 9.92 11.98 -12.33
C ALA A 117 11.17 12.82 -12.58
#